data_AF-A0A914M6G9-F1
#
_entry.id   AF-A0A914M6G9-F1
#
_cell.length_a   1.000
_cell.length_b   1.000
_cell.length_c   1.000
_cell.angle_alpha   90.00
_cell.angle_beta   90.00
_cell.angle_gamma   90.00
#
_symmetry.space_group_name_H-M   'P 1'
#
loop_
_entity.id
_entity.type
_entity.pdbx_description
1 polymer ?
#
loop_
_entity_poly.entity_id
_entity_poly.type
_entity_poly.pdbx_seq_one_letter_code
_entity_poly.pdbx_strand_id
1 'polypeptide(L)'
;MDMIPQLGWQWPRFELQWFPTNLQQVLHKQMAKNEEELTAKHSQKLLELEQASAQEMQNLVHLNIEYFMQPRPSSQPPTLFISIFRCLYQSQFTNFQFPQPQNPPPSSTPNFFALCYKILGALANRELHQLTNALIDWLASKCEWLGQDSAPTQGHDEYDLPHILKILNDMLFSHQFLSVDRLLFSIAIHPTDDQSNKTLLCMLAALLESKFSQLPERLHACYTFAPSHSQTTSSNSEEFFMQMVEYYKKYPEYSLAELYRRSLNPQAQQQQQEIVHNLPAYYGHLAERICPIVDILLQKAISMDLKPAVMDTLLCHFSPIYRIHRKFIF
;
A
#
# COMPACT_ATOMS: atom_id res chain seq x y z
N MET A 1 -16.31 -0.31 -34.84
CA MET A 1 -15.07 -0.62 -34.08
C MET A 1 -15.45 -0.40 -32.62
N ASP A 2 -16.36 -1.23 -32.16
CA ASP A 2 -17.19 -0.94 -31.00
C ASP A 2 -16.90 -1.97 -29.92
N MET A 3 -16.90 -1.48 -28.68
CA MET A 3 -16.68 -2.21 -27.44
C MET A 3 -15.20 -2.48 -27.14
N ILE A 4 -14.46 -1.40 -26.82
CA ILE A 4 -13.50 -1.52 -25.72
C ILE A 4 -14.37 -1.91 -24.52
N PRO A 5 -14.21 -3.12 -23.95
CA PRO A 5 -15.02 -3.57 -22.82
C PRO A 5 -14.90 -2.50 -21.72
N GLN A 6 -16.00 -2.23 -21.04
CA GLN A 6 -16.15 -1.24 -19.96
C GLN A 6 -14.91 -1.19 -19.05
N LEU A 7 -13.88 -0.43 -19.45
CA LEU A 7 -12.85 0.05 -18.56
C LEU A 7 -13.56 1.16 -17.78
N GLY A 8 -14.29 0.76 -16.74
CA GLY A 8 -14.85 1.65 -15.73
C GLY A 8 -13.77 2.31 -14.88
N TRP A 9 -12.67 2.72 -15.51
CA TRP A 9 -11.49 3.31 -14.91
C TRP A 9 -11.44 4.73 -15.45
N GLN A 10 -11.70 5.70 -14.58
CA GLN A 10 -11.57 7.10 -14.91
C GLN A 10 -10.09 7.40 -15.15
N TRP A 11 -9.74 7.87 -16.33
CA TRP A 11 -8.39 8.37 -16.58
C TRP A 11 -8.29 9.79 -16.01
N PRO A 12 -7.26 10.10 -15.22
CA PRO A 12 -7.03 11.46 -14.77
C PRO A 12 -6.85 12.39 -15.97
N ARG A 13 -7.30 13.65 -15.86
CA ARG A 13 -7.27 14.59 -16.99
C ARG A 13 -5.84 14.90 -17.41
N PHE A 14 -4.92 14.93 -16.44
CA PHE A 14 -3.50 15.16 -16.69
C PHE A 14 -2.81 14.00 -17.44
N GLU A 15 -3.36 12.78 -17.46
CA GLU A 15 -2.81 11.67 -18.25
C GLU A 15 -3.34 11.72 -19.68
N LEU A 16 -4.61 12.09 -19.85
CA LEU A 16 -5.27 12.15 -21.15
C LEU A 16 -4.57 13.10 -22.11
N GLN A 17 -3.99 14.20 -21.63
CA GLN A 17 -3.27 15.17 -22.47
C GLN A 17 -2.09 14.55 -23.24
N TRP A 18 -1.56 13.42 -22.76
CA TRP A 18 -0.44 12.70 -23.39
C TRP A 18 -0.90 11.67 -24.43
N PHE A 19 -2.19 11.37 -24.51
CA PHE A 19 -2.72 10.43 -25.49
C PHE A 19 -2.86 11.06 -26.89
N PRO A 20 -2.79 10.27 -27.97
CA PRO A 20 -3.15 10.73 -29.30
C PRO A 20 -4.54 11.38 -29.33
N THR A 21 -4.70 12.45 -30.11
CA THR A 21 -5.93 13.25 -30.20
C THR A 21 -7.19 12.42 -30.47
N ASN A 22 -7.04 11.33 -31.22
CA ASN A 22 -8.10 10.38 -31.56
C ASN A 22 -8.68 9.71 -30.30
N LEU A 23 -7.80 9.31 -29.37
CA LEU A 23 -8.18 8.66 -28.11
C LEU A 23 -8.73 9.69 -27.11
N GLN A 24 -8.14 10.89 -27.05
CA GLN A 24 -8.64 11.99 -26.23
C GLN A 24 -10.11 12.30 -26.57
N GLN A 25 -10.46 12.42 -27.85
CA GLN A 25 -11.83 12.73 -28.28
C GLN A 25 -12.85 11.66 -27.87
N VAL A 26 -12.46 10.37 -27.87
CA VAL A 26 -13.32 9.27 -27.43
C VAL A 26 -13.52 9.33 -25.92
N LEU A 27 -12.44 9.51 -25.16
CA LEU A 27 -12.47 9.51 -23.68
C LEU A 27 -13.16 10.77 -23.13
N HIS A 28 -12.93 11.95 -23.70
CA HIS A 28 -13.65 13.18 -23.30
C HIS A 28 -15.15 13.09 -23.55
N LYS A 29 -15.60 12.50 -24.66
CA LYS A 29 -17.03 12.29 -24.93
C LYS A 29 -17.69 11.33 -23.95
N GLN A 30 -16.93 10.39 -23.37
CA GLN A 30 -17.42 9.47 -22.33
C GLN A 30 -17.46 10.15 -20.95
N MET A 31 -16.46 10.97 -20.61
CA MET A 31 -16.42 11.68 -19.32
C MET A 31 -17.48 12.79 -19.21
N ALA A 32 -17.67 13.60 -20.26
CA ALA A 32 -18.57 14.75 -20.23
C ALA A 32 -20.06 14.40 -20.04
N LYS A 33 -20.45 13.15 -20.32
CA LYS A 33 -21.85 12.70 -20.14
C LYS A 33 -22.19 12.32 -18.71
N ASN A 34 -21.19 12.06 -17.87
CA ASN A 34 -21.39 11.35 -16.60
C ASN A 34 -20.75 12.06 -15.39
N GLU A 35 -20.17 13.26 -15.54
CA GLU A 35 -19.29 13.86 -14.52
C GLU A 35 -20.00 14.12 -13.17
N GLU A 36 -21.16 14.77 -13.15
CA GLU A 36 -21.91 15.02 -11.90
C GLU A 36 -22.42 13.72 -11.26
N GLU A 37 -22.93 12.78 -12.07
CA GLU A 37 -23.40 11.48 -11.58
C GLU A 37 -22.24 10.62 -11.04
N LEU A 38 -21.05 10.72 -11.64
CA LEU A 38 -19.84 10.02 -11.21
C LEU A 38 -19.30 10.59 -9.91
N THR A 39 -19.22 11.91 -9.77
CA THR A 39 -18.78 12.54 -8.52
C THR A 39 -19.74 12.17 -7.38
N ALA A 40 -21.05 12.21 -7.62
CA ALA A 40 -22.05 11.79 -6.64
C ALA A 40 -21.89 10.30 -6.25
N LYS A 41 -21.69 9.41 -7.23
CA LYS A 41 -21.42 7.98 -6.99
C LYS A 41 -20.13 7.75 -6.23
N HIS A 42 -19.08 8.52 -6.52
CA HIS A 42 -17.79 8.42 -5.83
C HIS A 42 -17.92 8.85 -4.36
N SER A 43 -18.56 9.99 -4.09
CA SER A 43 -18.84 10.46 -2.73
C SER A 43 -19.70 9.47 -1.95
N GLN A 44 -20.73 8.89 -2.60
CA GLN A 44 -21.55 7.84 -1.98
C GLN A 44 -20.73 6.59 -1.64
N LYS A 45 -19.90 6.12 -2.58
CA LYS A 45 -19.00 4.98 -2.35
C LYS A 45 -18.05 5.22 -1.18
N LEU A 46 -17.48 6.42 -1.06
CA LEU A 46 -16.61 6.79 0.07
C LEU A 46 -17.37 6.81 1.40
N LEU A 47 -18.61 7.29 1.42
CA LEU A 47 -19.46 7.27 2.61
C LEU A 47 -19.80 5.83 3.04
N GLU A 48 -20.14 4.97 2.08
CA GLU A 48 -20.39 3.54 2.33
C GLU A 48 -19.12 2.85 2.87
N LEU A 49 -17.95 3.15 2.32
CA LEU A 49 -16.65 2.67 2.83
C LEU A 49 -16.39 3.12 4.27
N GLU A 50 -16.66 4.38 4.59
CA GLU A 50 -16.48 4.93 5.94
C GLU A 50 -17.39 4.23 6.97
N GLN A 51 -18.68 4.06 6.65
CA GLN A 51 -19.64 3.42 7.54
C GLN A 51 -19.34 1.92 7.72
N ALA A 52 -19.07 1.21 6.63
CA ALA A 52 -18.78 -0.21 6.67
C ALA A 52 -17.45 -0.51 7.37
N SER A 53 -16.42 0.32 7.17
CA SER A 53 -15.16 0.17 7.90
C SER A 53 -15.29 0.45 9.39
N ALA A 54 -16.17 1.37 9.81
CA ALA A 54 -16.44 1.62 11.22
C ALA A 54 -17.10 0.40 11.89
N GLN A 55 -18.05 -0.23 11.20
CA GLN A 55 -18.71 -1.45 11.69
C GLN A 55 -17.73 -2.64 11.73
N GLU A 56 -16.96 -2.86 10.67
CA GLU A 56 -15.97 -3.95 10.62
C GLU A 56 -14.85 -3.74 11.65
N MET A 57 -14.45 -2.49 11.90
CA MET A 57 -13.53 -2.12 12.97
C MET A 57 -14.05 -2.58 14.34
N GLN A 58 -15.32 -2.32 14.68
CA GLN A 58 -15.89 -2.79 15.95
C GLN A 58 -15.80 -4.32 16.08
N ASN A 59 -16.10 -5.05 15.00
CA ASN A 59 -15.97 -6.51 14.98
C ASN A 59 -14.51 -6.98 15.13
N LEU A 60 -13.54 -6.27 14.55
CA LEU A 60 -12.11 -6.56 14.73
C LEU A 60 -11.66 -6.30 16.17
N VAL A 61 -12.09 -5.19 16.77
CA VAL A 61 -11.76 -4.86 18.16
C VAL A 61 -12.30 -5.93 19.10
N HIS A 62 -13.55 -6.36 18.91
CA HIS A 62 -14.15 -7.42 19.71
C HIS A 62 -13.67 -8.83 19.35
N LEU A 63 -12.71 -8.98 18.44
CA LEU A 63 -12.18 -10.26 17.97
C LEU A 63 -13.31 -11.23 17.56
N ASN A 64 -14.34 -10.72 16.89
CA ASN A 64 -15.52 -11.50 16.53
C ASN A 64 -15.18 -12.47 15.38
N ILE A 65 -14.64 -13.64 15.72
CA ILE A 65 -14.20 -14.65 14.75
C ILE A 65 -15.37 -15.11 13.86
N GLU A 66 -16.57 -15.26 14.43
CA GLU A 66 -17.75 -15.73 13.71
C GLU A 66 -18.13 -14.79 12.57
N TYR A 67 -18.03 -13.48 12.78
CA TYR A 67 -18.25 -12.48 11.72
C TYR A 67 -17.31 -12.68 10.53
N PHE A 68 -16.04 -13.02 10.77
CA PHE A 68 -15.05 -13.18 9.70
C PHE A 68 -15.01 -14.59 9.07
N MET A 69 -15.59 -15.59 9.72
CA MET A 69 -15.70 -16.95 9.16
C MET A 69 -16.94 -17.11 8.27
N GLN A 70 -17.86 -16.14 8.26
CA GLN A 70 -18.98 -16.13 7.33
C GLN A 70 -18.51 -15.81 5.91
N PRO A 71 -19.09 -16.46 4.87
CA PRO A 71 -18.78 -16.13 3.49
C PRO A 71 -19.17 -14.68 3.22
N ARG A 72 -18.18 -13.86 2.84
CA ARG A 72 -18.44 -12.46 2.49
C ARG A 72 -19.30 -12.40 1.23
N PRO A 73 -20.46 -11.73 1.26
CA PRO A 73 -21.21 -11.49 0.04
C PRO A 73 -20.37 -10.63 -0.92
N SER A 74 -20.43 -10.94 -2.21
CA SER A 74 -19.68 -10.22 -3.26
C SER A 74 -20.01 -8.72 -3.36
N SER A 75 -21.06 -8.27 -2.69
CA SER A 75 -21.52 -6.88 -2.64
C SER A 75 -20.94 -6.08 -1.46
N GLN A 76 -20.22 -6.70 -0.52
CA GLN A 76 -19.65 -5.97 0.61
C GLN A 76 -18.45 -5.11 0.16
N PRO A 77 -18.35 -3.86 0.67
CA PRO A 77 -17.23 -3.00 0.34
C PRO A 77 -15.92 -3.56 0.92
N PRO A 78 -14.79 -3.42 0.21
CA PRO A 78 -13.49 -3.95 0.64
C PRO A 78 -12.87 -3.06 1.74
N THR A 79 -13.32 -3.23 2.99
CA THR A 79 -12.97 -2.32 4.11
C THR A 79 -11.85 -2.80 5.02
N LEU A 80 -11.42 -4.06 4.93
CA LEU A 80 -10.57 -4.69 5.95
C LEU A 80 -9.26 -3.94 6.25
N PHE A 81 -8.55 -3.44 5.23
CA PHE A 81 -7.34 -2.64 5.47
C PHE A 81 -7.63 -1.29 6.11
N ILE A 82 -8.76 -0.65 5.79
CA ILE A 82 -9.20 0.59 6.44
C ILE A 82 -9.52 0.29 7.92
N SER A 83 -10.25 -0.78 8.18
CA SER A 83 -10.62 -1.22 9.53
C SER A 83 -9.38 -1.53 10.38
N ILE A 84 -8.38 -2.24 9.81
CA ILE A 84 -7.09 -2.49 10.46
C ILE A 84 -6.34 -1.18 10.72
N PHE A 85 -6.26 -0.30 9.72
CA PHE A 85 -5.62 1.01 9.86
C PHE A 85 -6.23 1.81 11.01
N ARG A 86 -7.56 1.90 11.08
CA ARG A 86 -8.29 2.61 12.15
C ARG A 86 -8.05 1.99 13.52
N CYS A 87 -8.05 0.65 13.64
CA CYS A 87 -7.68 -0.04 14.87
C CYS A 87 -6.27 0.33 15.35
N LEU A 88 -5.29 0.31 14.44
CA LEU A 88 -3.91 0.65 14.77
C LEU A 88 -3.77 2.14 15.12
N TYR A 89 -4.45 3.02 14.39
CA TYR A 89 -4.51 4.45 14.69
C TYR A 89 -5.06 4.70 16.10
N GLN A 90 -6.18 4.08 16.46
CA GLN A 90 -6.77 4.22 17.79
C GLN A 90 -5.88 3.65 18.90
N SER A 91 -5.16 2.55 18.63
CA SER A 91 -4.25 1.92 19.62
C SER A 91 -3.10 2.80 20.08
N GLN A 92 -2.80 3.90 19.37
CA GLN A 92 -1.77 4.86 19.78
C GLN A 92 -2.26 5.83 20.86
N PHE A 93 -3.58 5.93 21.10
CA PHE A 93 -4.13 6.74 22.17
C PHE A 93 -4.18 5.93 23.47
N THR A 94 -3.78 6.56 24.58
CA THR A 94 -3.57 5.93 25.90
C THR A 94 -4.78 5.20 26.47
N ASN A 95 -5.98 5.53 26.02
CA ASN A 95 -7.24 4.94 26.50
C ASN A 95 -7.71 3.72 25.71
N PHE A 96 -7.03 3.38 24.60
CA PHE A 96 -7.43 2.26 23.76
C PHE A 96 -6.54 1.05 24.04
N GLN A 97 -7.15 -0.02 24.55
CA GLN A 97 -6.53 -1.33 24.60
C GLN A 97 -7.36 -2.30 23.79
N PHE A 98 -6.70 -3.07 22.93
CA PHE A 98 -7.34 -4.24 22.33
C PHE A 98 -7.88 -5.13 23.47
N PRO A 99 -9.12 -5.61 23.38
CA PRO A 99 -9.67 -6.56 24.34
C PRO A 99 -8.71 -7.72 24.52
N GLN A 100 -8.09 -7.79 25.70
CA GLN A 100 -7.34 -8.96 26.10
C GLN A 100 -8.38 -10.08 26.28
N PRO A 101 -8.18 -11.28 25.70
CA PRO A 101 -9.04 -12.41 26.01
C PRO A 101 -9.08 -12.61 27.53
N GLN A 102 -10.29 -12.84 28.06
CA GLN A 102 -10.53 -12.91 29.51
C GLN A 102 -9.49 -13.80 30.21
N ASN A 103 -8.97 -13.33 31.35
CA ASN A 103 -8.01 -14.08 32.14
C ASN A 103 -8.67 -15.32 32.80
N PRO A 104 -8.03 -16.50 32.75
CA PRO A 104 -6.86 -16.83 31.93
C PRO A 104 -7.29 -17.16 30.49
N PRO A 105 -6.65 -16.58 29.46
CA PRO A 105 -6.93 -16.99 28.10
C PRO A 105 -6.40 -18.42 27.90
N PRO A 106 -7.17 -19.35 27.30
CA PRO A 106 -6.58 -20.57 26.80
C PRO A 106 -5.46 -20.19 25.83
N SER A 107 -4.35 -20.93 25.86
CA SER A 107 -3.14 -20.73 25.06
C SER A 107 -3.36 -20.70 23.53
N SER A 108 -4.60 -20.87 23.08
CA SER A 108 -5.08 -20.92 21.70
C SER A 108 -5.94 -19.71 21.28
N THR A 109 -6.12 -18.69 22.12
CA THR A 109 -7.00 -17.54 21.77
C THR A 109 -6.25 -16.55 20.86
N PRO A 110 -6.72 -16.27 19.63
CA PRO A 110 -6.01 -15.39 18.71
C PRO A 110 -6.03 -13.94 19.22
N ASN A 111 -4.87 -13.31 19.31
CA ASN A 111 -4.77 -11.86 19.48
C ASN A 111 -5.19 -11.13 18.20
N PHE A 112 -5.37 -9.80 18.26
CA PHE A 112 -5.77 -8.96 17.13
C PHE A 112 -4.94 -9.23 15.86
N PHE A 113 -3.61 -9.29 15.99
CA PHE A 113 -2.71 -9.54 14.87
C PHE A 113 -2.92 -10.94 14.29
N ALA A 114 -3.03 -11.97 15.13
CA ALA A 114 -3.30 -13.34 14.71
C ALA A 114 -4.62 -13.44 13.93
N LEU A 115 -5.68 -12.77 14.39
CA LEU A 115 -6.95 -12.72 13.66
C LEU A 115 -6.77 -12.05 12.29
N CYS A 116 -6.11 -10.90 12.24
CA CYS A 116 -5.85 -10.18 10.99
C CYS A 116 -5.07 -11.03 9.99
N TYR A 117 -3.98 -11.68 10.42
CA TYR A 117 -3.20 -12.56 9.53
C TYR A 117 -4.00 -13.76 9.04
N LYS A 118 -4.85 -14.35 9.90
CA LYS A 118 -5.73 -15.46 9.51
C LYS A 118 -6.74 -15.04 8.45
N ILE A 119 -7.38 -13.88 8.63
CA ILE A 119 -8.38 -13.37 7.67
C ILE A 119 -7.68 -13.03 6.35
N LEU A 120 -6.61 -12.23 6.40
CA LEU A 120 -5.89 -11.82 5.20
C LEU A 120 -5.29 -13.01 4.44
N GLY A 121 -4.82 -14.03 5.16
CA GLY A 121 -4.27 -15.25 4.56
C GLY A 121 -5.32 -16.13 3.86
N ALA A 122 -6.61 -15.94 4.17
CA ALA A 122 -7.71 -16.64 3.49
C ALA A 122 -8.18 -15.93 2.20
N LEU A 123 -7.78 -14.66 2.00
CA LEU A 123 -8.18 -13.86 0.85
C LEU A 123 -7.33 -14.16 -0.39
N ALA A 124 -7.95 -14.09 -1.57
CA ALA A 124 -7.23 -14.15 -2.82
C ALA A 124 -6.43 -12.85 -3.08
N ASN A 125 -5.36 -12.94 -3.88
CA ASN A 125 -4.55 -11.76 -4.25
C ASN A 125 -5.38 -10.63 -4.89
N ARG A 126 -6.43 -10.97 -5.64
CA ARG A 126 -7.36 -9.98 -6.22
C ARG A 126 -8.10 -9.19 -5.15
N GLU A 127 -8.58 -9.86 -4.09
CA GLU A 127 -9.29 -9.22 -2.99
C GLU A 127 -8.32 -8.35 -2.17
N LEU A 128 -7.10 -8.83 -1.94
CA LEU A 128 -6.05 -8.02 -1.29
C LEU A 128 -5.76 -6.73 -2.08
N HIS A 129 -5.75 -6.78 -3.41
CA HIS A 129 -5.58 -5.59 -4.23
C HIS A 129 -6.80 -4.64 -4.14
N GLN A 130 -8.02 -5.17 -4.14
CA GLN A 130 -9.23 -4.37 -3.92
C GLN A 130 -9.24 -3.68 -2.55
N LEU A 131 -8.77 -4.37 -1.50
CA LEU A 131 -8.57 -3.78 -0.17
C LEU A 131 -7.52 -2.65 -0.20
N THR A 132 -6.43 -2.82 -0.94
CA THR A 132 -5.41 -1.76 -1.08
C THR A 132 -5.98 -0.56 -1.82
N ASN A 133 -6.71 -0.76 -2.91
CA ASN A 133 -7.33 0.31 -3.67
C ASN A 133 -8.32 1.09 -2.81
N ALA A 134 -9.15 0.42 -2.02
CA ALA A 134 -10.06 1.09 -1.10
C ALA A 134 -9.35 1.83 0.04
N LEU A 135 -8.25 1.28 0.57
CA LEU A 135 -7.41 2.01 1.54
C LEU A 135 -6.84 3.29 0.93
N ILE A 136 -6.35 3.24 -0.31
CA ILE A 136 -5.81 4.39 -1.04
C ILE A 136 -6.91 5.44 -1.32
N ASP A 137 -8.09 5.02 -1.78
CA ASP A 137 -9.27 5.91 -1.96
C ASP A 137 -9.60 6.64 -0.66
N TRP A 138 -9.65 5.90 0.46
CA TRP A 138 -9.97 6.43 1.77
C TRP A 138 -8.88 7.38 2.30
N LEU A 139 -7.60 7.00 2.16
CA LEU A 139 -6.45 7.84 2.56
C LEU A 139 -6.38 9.13 1.74
N ALA A 140 -6.64 9.07 0.44
CA ALA A 140 -6.69 10.26 -0.41
C ALA A 140 -7.79 11.23 0.06
N SER A 141 -8.98 10.71 0.40
CA SER A 141 -10.08 11.51 0.92
C SER A 141 -9.76 12.14 2.29
N LYS A 142 -9.14 11.40 3.21
CA LYS A 142 -8.78 11.95 4.55
C LYS A 142 -7.62 12.94 4.51
N CYS A 143 -6.75 12.83 3.52
CA CYS A 143 -5.56 13.65 3.38
C CYS A 143 -5.64 14.66 2.24
N GLU A 144 -6.84 14.96 1.73
CA GLU A 144 -7.07 15.82 0.55
C GLU A 144 -6.36 17.18 0.66
N TRP A 145 -6.25 17.71 1.87
CA TRP A 145 -5.56 18.96 2.20
C TRP A 145 -4.07 18.96 1.83
N LEU A 146 -3.40 17.80 1.71
CA LEU A 146 -2.00 17.70 1.25
C LEU A 146 -1.84 18.15 -0.21
N GLY A 147 -2.83 17.83 -1.04
CA GLY A 147 -2.81 18.13 -2.47
C GLY A 147 -3.24 19.55 -2.79
N GLN A 148 -3.81 20.30 -1.84
CA GLN A 148 -4.30 21.66 -2.07
C GLN A 148 -3.16 22.69 -2.07
N ASP A 149 -3.31 23.71 -2.91
CA ASP A 149 -2.35 24.83 -3.00
C ASP A 149 -2.69 25.96 -2.00
N SER A 150 -3.90 25.95 -1.45
CA SER A 150 -4.36 26.84 -0.37
C SER A 150 -4.02 26.31 1.01
N ALA A 151 -3.82 27.21 1.99
CA ALA A 151 -3.66 26.86 3.39
C ALA A 151 -4.84 25.98 3.87
N PRO A 152 -4.59 25.00 4.76
CA PRO A 152 -5.63 24.10 5.24
C PRO A 152 -6.77 24.93 5.84
N THR A 153 -8.00 24.67 5.38
CA THR A 153 -9.18 25.29 5.97
C THR A 153 -9.30 24.72 7.38
N GLN A 154 -9.10 25.56 8.40
CA GLN A 154 -9.09 25.17 9.81
C GLN A 154 -10.39 24.40 10.13
N GLY A 155 -10.28 23.09 10.38
CA GLY A 155 -11.47 22.26 10.69
C GLY A 155 -11.38 20.75 10.41
N HIS A 156 -10.27 20.19 9.91
CA HIS A 156 -10.15 18.76 9.57
C HIS A 156 -9.19 17.97 10.47
N ASP A 157 -9.33 18.10 11.79
CA ASP A 157 -8.38 17.53 12.78
C ASP A 157 -8.85 16.19 13.39
N GLU A 158 -9.24 15.20 12.58
CA GLU A 158 -9.36 13.81 13.09
C GLU A 158 -8.06 13.01 12.89
N TYR A 159 -7.35 13.28 11.78
CA TYR A 159 -6.16 12.53 11.39
C TYR A 159 -4.93 13.42 11.23
N ASP A 160 -3.94 13.22 12.09
CA ASP A 160 -2.65 13.88 12.01
C ASP A 160 -1.75 13.17 10.99
N LEU A 161 -1.15 13.92 10.05
CA LEU A 161 -0.24 13.34 9.05
C LEU A 161 0.90 12.52 9.68
N PRO A 162 1.64 12.98 10.71
CA PRO A 162 2.70 12.17 11.31
C PRO A 162 2.20 10.83 11.89
N HIS A 163 0.97 10.81 12.42
CA HIS A 163 0.35 9.60 12.94
C HIS A 163 -0.09 8.67 11.80
N ILE A 164 -0.71 9.21 10.74
CA ILE A 164 -1.06 8.45 9.53
C ILE A 164 0.18 7.77 8.95
N LEU A 165 1.27 8.53 8.76
CA LEU A 165 2.52 8.01 8.22
C LEU A 165 3.13 6.94 9.11
N LYS A 166 3.05 7.09 10.44
CA LYS A 166 3.49 6.06 11.39
C LYS A 166 2.73 4.76 11.19
N ILE A 167 1.41 4.82 11.20
CA ILE A 167 0.56 3.62 11.07
C ILE A 167 0.76 2.97 9.71
N LEU A 168 0.82 3.75 8.65
CA LEU A 168 1.09 3.24 7.30
C LEU A 168 2.46 2.54 7.24
N ASN A 169 3.49 3.16 7.80
CA ASN A 169 4.82 2.56 7.91
C ASN A 169 4.80 1.25 8.73
N ASP A 170 4.08 1.22 9.85
CA ASP A 170 3.94 0.02 10.69
C ASP A 170 3.18 -1.08 9.97
N MET A 171 2.12 -0.76 9.21
CA MET A 171 1.40 -1.73 8.37
C MET A 171 2.28 -2.32 7.27
N LEU A 172 3.19 -1.53 6.69
CA LEU A 172 4.11 -1.97 5.64
C LEU A 172 5.25 -2.84 6.16
N PHE A 173 5.86 -2.46 7.28
CA PHE A 173 7.15 -3.04 7.68
C PHE A 173 7.15 -3.75 9.02
N SER A 174 6.46 -3.19 10.02
CA SER A 174 6.39 -3.74 11.38
C SER A 174 5.44 -4.93 11.46
N HIS A 175 4.26 -4.80 10.87
CA HIS A 175 3.20 -5.82 10.83
C HIS A 175 3.07 -6.50 9.46
N GLN A 176 3.58 -5.89 8.39
CA GLN A 176 3.59 -6.48 7.03
C GLN A 176 2.20 -6.96 6.55
N PHE A 177 1.14 -6.24 6.93
CA PHE A 177 -0.22 -6.49 6.42
C PHE A 177 -0.34 -6.15 4.93
N LEU A 178 0.47 -5.20 4.47
CA LEU A 178 0.49 -4.69 3.11
C LEU A 178 1.94 -4.68 2.60
N SER A 179 2.16 -5.12 1.36
CA SER A 179 3.47 -5.01 0.72
C SER A 179 3.68 -3.63 0.08
N VAL A 180 4.92 -3.15 0.07
CA VAL A 180 5.29 -1.85 -0.51
C VAL A 180 4.95 -1.79 -1.99
N ASP A 181 5.28 -2.83 -2.75
CA ASP A 181 4.97 -2.96 -4.17
C ASP A 181 3.47 -2.81 -4.44
N ARG A 182 2.60 -3.44 -3.64
CA ARG A 182 1.15 -3.34 -3.81
C ARG A 182 0.63 -1.93 -3.51
N LEU A 183 1.14 -1.29 -2.45
CA LEU A 183 0.79 0.09 -2.13
C LEU A 183 1.19 1.03 -3.27
N LEU A 184 2.46 0.98 -3.69
CA LEU A 184 2.99 1.82 -4.77
C LEU A 184 2.26 1.57 -6.09
N PHE A 185 1.98 0.30 -6.41
CA PHE A 185 1.23 -0.07 -7.61
C PHE A 185 -0.17 0.55 -7.58
N SER A 186 -0.86 0.48 -6.45
CA SER A 186 -2.21 1.06 -6.31
C SER A 186 -2.17 2.59 -6.47
N ILE A 187 -1.18 3.28 -5.89
CA ILE A 187 -0.96 4.73 -6.11
C ILE A 187 -0.67 5.02 -7.59
N ALA A 188 0.08 4.15 -8.25
CA ALA A 188 0.46 4.31 -9.65
C ALA A 188 -0.72 4.11 -10.61
N ILE A 189 -1.59 3.11 -10.39
CA ILE A 189 -2.50 2.63 -11.44
C ILE A 189 -3.98 2.63 -11.10
N HIS A 190 -4.43 2.96 -9.88
CA HIS A 190 -5.85 2.95 -9.47
C HIS A 190 -6.42 4.38 -9.45
N PRO A 191 -6.50 5.09 -10.59
CA PRO A 191 -6.87 6.50 -10.62
C PRO A 191 -8.25 6.75 -10.02
N THR A 192 -8.30 7.68 -9.07
CA THR A 192 -9.51 8.21 -8.43
C THR A 192 -9.90 9.55 -9.05
N ASP A 193 -8.98 10.51 -9.09
CA ASP A 193 -9.15 11.84 -9.66
C ASP A 193 -7.80 12.61 -9.59
N ASP A 194 -7.67 13.73 -10.29
CA ASP A 194 -6.42 14.50 -10.33
C ASP A 194 -5.97 14.94 -8.92
N GLN A 195 -6.91 15.34 -8.06
CA GLN A 195 -6.63 15.84 -6.70
C GLN A 195 -6.19 14.70 -5.77
N SER A 196 -6.87 13.57 -5.81
CA SER A 196 -6.46 12.37 -5.07
C SER A 196 -5.09 11.88 -5.50
N ASN A 197 -4.78 11.88 -6.80
CA ASN A 197 -3.45 11.49 -7.25
C ASN A 197 -2.36 12.44 -6.72
N LYS A 198 -2.57 13.76 -6.79
CA LYS A 198 -1.67 14.77 -6.21
C LYS A 198 -1.48 14.53 -4.71
N THR A 199 -2.58 14.30 -3.99
CA THR A 199 -2.59 13.98 -2.56
C THR A 199 -1.76 12.74 -2.23
N LEU A 200 -1.93 11.66 -2.99
CA LEU A 200 -1.22 10.40 -2.78
C LEU A 200 0.28 10.51 -3.08
N LEU A 201 0.67 11.28 -4.09
CA LEU A 201 2.08 11.56 -4.36
C LEU A 201 2.71 12.44 -3.28
N CYS A 202 1.99 13.46 -2.78
CA CYS A 202 2.42 14.23 -1.61
C CYS A 202 2.57 13.34 -0.37
N MET A 203 1.62 12.42 -0.13
CA MET A 203 1.70 11.46 0.98
C MET A 203 2.90 10.52 0.84
N LEU A 204 3.18 10.04 -0.37
CA LEU A 204 4.34 9.21 -0.65
C LEU A 204 5.65 9.94 -0.39
N ALA A 205 5.78 11.20 -0.85
CA ALA A 205 6.94 12.03 -0.55
C ALA A 205 7.09 12.24 0.96
N ALA A 206 5.99 12.55 1.66
CA ALA A 206 6.00 12.70 3.12
C ALA A 206 6.39 11.40 3.84
N LEU A 207 6.00 10.23 3.33
CA LEU A 207 6.41 8.93 3.87
C LEU A 207 7.92 8.71 3.72
N LEU A 208 8.50 9.10 2.58
CA LEU A 208 9.93 8.99 2.28
C LEU A 208 10.79 9.93 3.15
N GLU A 209 10.32 11.14 3.43
CA GLU A 209 10.98 12.11 4.30
C GLU A 209 10.69 11.93 5.79
N SER A 210 9.69 11.11 6.11
CA SER A 210 9.29 10.91 7.50
C SER A 210 10.46 10.37 8.33
N LYS A 211 10.39 10.60 9.64
CA LYS A 211 11.31 9.97 10.61
C LYS A 211 11.29 8.44 10.58
N PHE A 212 10.33 7.83 9.88
CA PHE A 212 10.20 6.39 9.73
C PHE A 212 11.00 5.95 8.50
N SER A 213 12.32 5.94 8.63
CA SER A 213 13.31 5.72 7.56
C SER A 213 13.35 4.29 6.98
N GLN A 214 12.37 3.43 7.30
CA GLN A 214 12.42 2.01 6.93
C GLN A 214 12.41 1.77 5.42
N LEU A 215 11.62 2.53 4.65
CA LEU A 215 11.61 2.43 3.19
C LEU A 215 12.93 2.93 2.59
N PRO A 216 13.39 4.17 2.86
CA PRO A 216 14.71 4.64 2.42
C PRO A 216 15.87 3.73 2.82
N GLU A 217 15.90 3.20 4.04
CA GLU A 217 16.96 2.32 4.53
C GLU A 217 17.01 0.97 3.81
N ARG A 218 15.84 0.37 3.54
CA ARG A 218 15.74 -0.87 2.77
C ARG A 218 16.16 -0.67 1.32
N LEU A 219 15.77 0.46 0.72
CA LEU A 219 16.19 0.83 -0.63
C LEU A 219 17.69 1.08 -0.69
N HIS A 220 18.25 1.83 0.25
CA HIS A 220 19.68 2.09 0.34
C HIS A 220 20.49 0.80 0.51
N ALA A 221 20.00 -0.14 1.32
CA ALA A 221 20.60 -1.46 1.45
C ALA A 221 20.61 -2.21 0.11
N CYS A 222 19.50 -2.20 -0.65
CA CYS A 222 19.45 -2.77 -2.00
C CYS A 222 20.51 -2.13 -2.90
N TYR A 223 20.67 -0.81 -2.87
CA TYR A 223 21.68 -0.10 -3.66
C TYR A 223 23.11 -0.39 -3.22
N THR A 224 23.35 -0.99 -2.07
CA THR A 224 24.73 -1.29 -1.64
C THR A 224 25.24 -2.56 -2.31
N PHE A 225 24.41 -3.60 -2.37
CA PHE A 225 24.82 -4.92 -2.86
C PHE A 225 24.35 -5.23 -4.29
N ALA A 226 23.26 -4.61 -4.76
CA ALA A 226 22.74 -4.92 -6.09
C ALA A 226 23.75 -4.52 -7.16
N PRO A 227 24.17 -5.45 -8.03
CA PRO A 227 25.20 -5.18 -9.02
C PRO A 227 24.71 -4.07 -9.95
N SER A 228 25.55 -3.06 -10.17
CA SER A 228 25.26 -2.11 -11.25
C SER A 228 25.42 -2.82 -12.59
N HIS A 229 24.67 -2.38 -13.60
CA HIS A 229 24.81 -2.90 -14.97
C HIS A 229 26.27 -2.87 -15.50
N SER A 230 27.11 -1.99 -14.95
CA SER A 230 28.51 -1.80 -15.34
C SER A 230 29.52 -2.69 -14.60
N GLN A 231 29.11 -3.45 -13.57
CA GLN A 231 30.02 -4.21 -12.72
C GLN A 231 30.21 -5.66 -13.20
N THR A 232 31.43 -6.16 -13.01
CA THR A 232 31.90 -7.52 -13.31
C THR A 232 31.20 -8.61 -12.49
N THR A 233 30.53 -8.22 -11.41
CA THR A 233 29.74 -9.11 -10.56
C THR A 233 28.42 -9.39 -11.28
N SER A 234 28.38 -10.46 -12.08
CA SER A 234 27.13 -10.90 -12.70
C SER A 234 26.09 -11.17 -11.60
N SER A 235 24.81 -10.94 -11.87
CA SER A 235 23.70 -11.30 -10.95
C SER A 235 23.71 -12.77 -10.53
N ASN A 236 24.53 -13.62 -11.16
CA ASN A 236 24.73 -15.03 -10.85
C ASN A 236 25.99 -15.31 -10.01
N SER A 237 26.59 -14.30 -9.38
CA SER A 237 27.74 -14.51 -8.50
C SER A 237 27.33 -15.04 -7.12
N GLU A 238 28.18 -15.85 -6.51
CA GLU A 238 28.01 -16.33 -5.13
C GLU A 238 27.95 -15.17 -4.13
N GLU A 239 28.79 -14.15 -4.34
CA GLU A 239 28.83 -12.92 -3.52
C GLU A 239 27.47 -12.20 -3.48
N PHE A 240 26.78 -12.12 -4.63
CA PHE A 240 25.44 -11.51 -4.70
C PHE A 240 24.43 -12.29 -3.86
N PHE A 241 24.43 -13.63 -3.97
CA PHE A 241 23.53 -14.47 -3.16
C PHE A 241 23.82 -14.35 -1.66
N MET A 242 25.10 -14.28 -1.26
CA MET A 242 25.47 -14.06 0.15
C MET A 242 24.95 -12.71 0.66
N GLN A 243 25.12 -11.65 -0.12
CA GLN A 243 24.62 -10.32 0.26
C GLN A 243 23.09 -10.25 0.29
N MET A 244 22.41 -10.95 -0.62
CA MET A 244 20.94 -11.12 -0.60
C MET A 244 20.46 -11.84 0.65
N VAL A 245 21.17 -12.90 1.07
CA VAL A 245 20.88 -13.59 2.34
C VAL A 245 21.02 -12.64 3.53
N GLU A 246 22.11 -11.85 3.58
CA GLU A 246 22.29 -10.85 4.64
C GLU A 246 21.21 -9.74 4.60
N TYR A 247 20.79 -9.33 3.40
CA TYR A 247 19.67 -8.41 3.22
C TYR A 247 18.38 -8.96 3.83
N TYR A 248 17.98 -10.19 3.51
CA TYR A 248 16.76 -10.80 4.04
C TYR A 248 16.86 -11.18 5.52
N LYS A 249 18.08 -11.42 6.05
CA LYS A 249 18.28 -11.53 7.51
C LYS A 249 18.01 -10.21 8.21
N LYS A 250 18.47 -9.08 7.63
CA LYS A 250 18.28 -7.74 8.19
C LYS A 250 16.86 -7.22 8.01
N TYR A 251 16.26 -7.45 6.85
CA TYR A 251 14.93 -6.99 6.47
C TYR A 251 14.07 -8.16 5.98
N PRO A 252 13.64 -9.03 6.90
CA PRO A 252 12.89 -10.20 6.51
C PRO A 252 11.49 -9.83 6.00
N GLU A 253 11.07 -10.53 4.96
CA GLU A 253 9.74 -10.43 4.37
C GLU A 253 9.00 -11.74 4.65
N TYR A 254 7.90 -11.64 5.40
CA TYR A 254 7.16 -12.80 5.85
C TYR A 254 5.84 -12.93 5.10
N SER A 255 5.47 -14.17 4.78
CA SER A 255 4.11 -14.49 4.35
C SER A 255 3.12 -14.30 5.50
N LEU A 256 1.86 -14.03 5.17
CA LEU A 256 0.78 -13.92 6.16
C LEU A 256 0.65 -15.20 7.02
N ALA A 257 0.92 -16.37 6.45
CA ALA A 257 0.91 -17.64 7.17
C ALA A 257 2.06 -17.74 8.20
N GLU A 258 3.25 -17.22 7.89
CA GLU A 258 4.37 -17.15 8.83
C GLU A 258 4.09 -16.16 9.95
N LEU A 259 3.55 -14.99 9.62
CA LEU A 259 3.17 -13.97 10.60
C LEU A 259 2.08 -14.48 11.55
N TYR A 260 1.08 -15.21 11.03
CA TYR A 260 0.07 -15.87 11.85
C TYR A 260 0.69 -16.84 12.86
N ARG A 261 1.56 -17.75 12.41
CA ARG A 261 2.21 -18.73 13.33
C ARG A 261 3.07 -18.04 14.38
N ARG A 262 3.83 -17.01 13.99
CA ARG A 262 4.66 -16.20 14.91
C ARG A 262 3.82 -15.45 15.94
N SER A 263 2.62 -15.02 15.58
CA SER A 263 1.70 -14.35 16.49
C SER A 263 1.07 -15.28 17.54
N LEU A 264 1.01 -16.59 17.25
CA LEU A 264 0.49 -17.62 18.18
C LEU A 264 1.57 -18.15 19.13
N ASN A 265 2.80 -18.29 18.64
CA ASN A 265 3.91 -18.77 19.46
C ASN A 265 5.16 -17.88 19.27
N PRO A 266 5.33 -16.85 20.12
CA PRO A 266 6.51 -15.99 20.07
C PRO A 266 7.81 -16.75 20.36
N GLN A 267 7.77 -17.85 21.11
CA GLN A 267 8.96 -18.66 21.44
C GLN A 267 9.33 -19.67 20.36
N ALA A 268 8.40 -20.02 19.46
CA ALA A 268 8.69 -20.82 18.27
C ALA A 268 9.61 -20.08 17.27
N GLN A 269 9.91 -18.80 17.47
CA GLN A 269 10.94 -18.07 16.70
C GLN A 269 12.30 -18.79 16.69
N GLN A 270 12.60 -19.60 17.71
CA GLN A 270 13.85 -20.37 17.79
C GLN A 270 13.77 -21.79 17.21
N GLN A 271 12.57 -22.33 16.94
CA GLN A 271 12.38 -23.66 16.35
C GLN A 271 12.06 -23.53 14.85
N GLN A 272 13.12 -23.31 14.06
CA GLN A 272 13.11 -22.97 12.63
C GLN A 272 12.61 -24.06 11.64
N GLN A 273 11.83 -25.08 12.05
CA GLN A 273 11.65 -26.27 11.18
C GLN A 273 10.23 -26.84 11.05
N GLU A 274 9.17 -26.04 11.18
CA GLU A 274 7.88 -26.45 10.61
C GLU A 274 7.67 -25.79 9.25
N ILE A 275 7.82 -26.63 8.23
CA ILE A 275 8.01 -26.33 6.82
C ILE A 275 6.82 -25.52 6.27
N VAL A 276 6.99 -24.21 6.17
CA VAL A 276 6.30 -23.45 5.12
C VAL A 276 7.22 -23.49 3.92
N HIS A 277 6.76 -24.16 2.86
CA HIS A 277 7.43 -24.16 1.57
C HIS A 277 7.24 -22.79 0.91
N ASN A 278 8.06 -21.82 1.31
CA ASN A 278 8.20 -20.60 0.52
C ASN A 278 8.80 -20.96 -0.84
N LEU A 279 8.29 -20.32 -1.89
CA LEU A 279 8.91 -20.44 -3.20
C LEU A 279 10.32 -19.84 -3.13
N PRO A 280 11.33 -20.46 -3.78
CA PRO A 280 12.68 -19.93 -3.77
C PRO A 280 12.75 -18.50 -4.33
N ALA A 281 13.31 -17.57 -3.54
CA ALA A 281 13.56 -16.19 -3.93
C ALA A 281 15.05 -16.00 -4.23
N TYR A 282 15.43 -16.03 -5.51
CA TYR A 282 16.83 -15.95 -5.94
C TYR A 282 17.31 -14.52 -6.20
N TYR A 283 16.45 -13.67 -6.78
CA TYR A 283 16.87 -12.36 -7.31
C TYR A 283 16.01 -11.19 -6.80
N GLY A 284 14.72 -11.42 -6.53
CA GLY A 284 13.74 -10.35 -6.35
C GLY A 284 13.77 -9.61 -5.01
N HIS A 285 14.72 -8.69 -4.84
CA HIS A 285 14.73 -7.73 -3.73
C HIS A 285 13.75 -6.56 -3.97
N LEU A 286 13.46 -5.78 -2.92
CA LEU A 286 12.49 -4.68 -2.95
C LEU A 286 12.70 -3.72 -4.13
N ALA A 287 13.93 -3.22 -4.31
CA ALA A 287 14.22 -2.24 -5.38
C ALA A 287 13.95 -2.78 -6.80
N GLU A 288 14.21 -4.07 -7.08
CA GLU A 288 13.92 -4.67 -8.39
C GLU A 288 12.41 -4.80 -8.61
N ARG A 289 11.65 -5.17 -7.57
CA ARG A 289 10.19 -5.32 -7.66
C ARG A 289 9.47 -4.01 -7.90
N ILE A 290 9.92 -2.92 -7.27
CA ILE A 290 9.24 -1.61 -7.38
C ILE A 290 9.71 -0.80 -8.58
N CYS A 291 10.85 -1.15 -9.19
CA CYS A 291 11.43 -0.45 -10.32
C CYS A 291 10.42 -0.10 -11.44
N PRO A 292 9.67 -1.06 -12.03
CA PRO A 292 8.68 -0.74 -13.07
C PRO A 292 7.50 0.09 -12.55
N ILE A 293 7.20 0.04 -11.26
CA ILE A 293 6.12 0.83 -10.65
C ILE A 293 6.57 2.28 -10.50
N VAL A 294 7.82 2.48 -10.10
CA VAL A 294 8.45 3.79 -9.97
C VAL A 294 8.48 4.53 -11.31
N ASP A 295 8.71 3.84 -12.42
CA ASP A 295 8.62 4.45 -13.76
C ASP A 295 7.26 5.09 -14.00
N ILE A 296 6.19 4.37 -13.70
CA ILE A 296 4.81 4.86 -13.84
C ILE A 296 4.56 6.01 -12.86
N LEU A 297 5.02 5.89 -11.61
CA LEU A 297 4.87 6.95 -10.61
C LEU A 297 5.58 8.25 -11.01
N LEU A 298 6.82 8.17 -11.50
CA LEU A 298 7.57 9.34 -11.95
C LEU A 298 6.96 9.94 -13.22
N GLN A 299 6.51 9.11 -14.16
CA GLN A 299 5.78 9.59 -15.34
C GLN A 299 4.52 10.36 -14.92
N LYS A 300 3.76 9.85 -13.95
CA LYS A 300 2.59 10.53 -13.39
C LYS A 300 2.97 11.83 -12.69
N ALA A 301 4.01 11.79 -11.86
CA ALA A 301 4.49 12.96 -11.13
C ALA A 301 4.90 14.10 -12.08
N ILE A 302 5.57 13.78 -13.19
CA ILE A 302 5.99 14.75 -14.22
C ILE A 302 4.79 15.32 -14.97
N SER A 303 3.75 14.50 -15.14
CA SER A 303 2.54 14.88 -15.87
C SER A 303 1.60 15.77 -15.02
N MET A 304 1.83 15.86 -13.71
CA MET A 304 1.05 16.67 -12.77
C MET A 304 1.79 17.94 -12.36
N ASP A 305 1.04 18.98 -12.00
CA ASP A 305 1.58 20.20 -11.38
C ASP A 305 1.83 19.98 -9.87
N LEU A 306 2.91 19.26 -9.57
CA LEU A 306 3.35 19.02 -8.19
C LEU A 306 4.23 20.15 -7.67
N LYS A 307 4.20 20.38 -6.36
CA LYS A 307 5.14 21.28 -5.69
C LYS A 307 6.57 20.78 -5.94
N PRO A 308 7.54 21.64 -6.31
CA PRO A 308 8.90 21.23 -6.65
C PRO A 308 9.56 20.35 -5.57
N ALA A 309 9.34 20.69 -4.30
CA ALA A 309 9.84 19.90 -3.17
C ALA A 309 9.39 18.42 -3.23
N VAL A 310 8.13 18.14 -3.56
CA VAL A 310 7.61 16.76 -3.66
C VAL A 310 8.32 15.99 -4.78
N MET A 311 8.53 16.64 -5.92
CA MET A 311 9.28 16.04 -7.03
C MET A 311 10.74 15.76 -6.64
N ASP A 312 11.40 16.72 -6.01
CA ASP A 312 12.78 16.59 -5.56
C ASP A 312 12.93 15.43 -4.56
N THR A 313 12.00 15.29 -3.62
CA THR A 313 11.94 14.16 -2.69
C THR A 313 11.84 12.83 -3.43
N LEU A 314 10.87 12.70 -4.35
CA LEU A 314 10.65 11.47 -5.10
C LEU A 314 11.91 11.09 -5.91
N LEU A 315 12.50 12.06 -6.60
CA LEU A 315 13.73 11.84 -7.38
C LEU A 315 14.92 11.49 -6.48
N CYS A 316 15.08 12.16 -5.34
CA CYS A 316 16.18 11.90 -4.40
C CYS A 316 16.18 10.44 -3.92
N HIS A 317 15.01 9.90 -3.58
CA HIS A 317 14.89 8.55 -3.04
C HIS A 317 14.82 7.45 -4.11
N PHE A 318 14.20 7.72 -5.25
CA PHE A 318 13.96 6.72 -6.30
C PHE A 318 14.98 6.73 -7.45
N SER A 319 15.66 7.85 -7.72
CA SER A 319 16.71 7.91 -8.76
C SER A 319 17.77 6.80 -8.63
N PRO A 320 18.25 6.42 -7.42
CA PRO A 320 19.25 5.38 -7.30
C PRO A 320 18.78 3.97 -7.74
N ILE A 321 17.46 3.72 -7.82
CA ILE A 321 16.91 2.45 -8.35
C ILE A 321 17.38 2.22 -9.78
N TYR A 322 17.53 3.29 -10.57
CA TYR A 322 17.94 3.21 -11.97
C TYR A 322 19.38 2.72 -12.17
N ARG A 323 20.19 2.65 -11.11
CA ARG A 323 21.49 1.96 -11.16
C ARG A 323 21.35 0.45 -11.42
N ILE A 324 20.25 -0.13 -10.95
CA ILE A 324 19.94 -1.57 -11.00
C ILE A 324 19.04 -1.87 -12.21
N HIS A 325 18.33 -0.86 -12.73
CA HIS A 325 17.42 -0.99 -13.86
C HIS A 325 18.16 -1.53 -15.11
N ARG A 326 17.70 -2.66 -15.66
CA ARG A 326 18.16 -3.13 -16.98
C ARG A 326 17.62 -2.16 -18.02
N LYS A 327 18.48 -1.39 -18.70
CA LYS A 327 18.09 -0.39 -19.71
C LYS A 327 16.80 -0.79 -20.43
N PHE A 328 15.74 0.02 -20.32
CA PHE A 328 14.71 0.01 -21.35
C PHE A 328 15.43 0.42 -22.63
N ILE A 329 15.69 -0.56 -23.49
CA ILE A 329 16.01 -0.32 -24.89
C ILE A 329 14.72 0.27 -25.47
N PHE A 330 14.69 1.58 -25.66
CA PHE A 330 13.77 2.22 -26.60
C PHE A 330 14.35 2.09 -28.01
#